data_AF-A0A3D0V9Q5-F1
#
_entry.id   AF-A0A3D0V9Q5-F1
#
_cell.length_a   1.000
_cell.length_b   1.000
_cell.length_c   1.000
_cell.angle_alpha   90.00
_cell.angle_beta   90.00
_cell.angle_gamma   90.00
#
_symmetry.space_group_name_H-M   'P 1'
#
loop_
_entity.id
_entity.type
_entity.pdbx_description
1 polymer ?
#
loop_
_entity_poly.entity_id
_entity_poly.type
_entity_poly.pdbx_seq_one_letter_code
_entity_poly.pdbx_strand_id
1 'polypeptide(L)'
;MSRNWADATDRYQKARQSDKHKDSEAEIKRVATELEQWLESAEGRQAKLLLAASGRHIVLAEEEGGGGHGTVYFLDKDGLKRSTEAMGLWTAYARKDKISSPSVEQVTSLEVIQAVSREGNAILAQFFLWLRRKIDAIADAAP
;
A
#
# COMPACT_ATOMS: atom_id res chain seq x y z
N MET A 1 20.42 -41.59 25.13
CA MET A 1 19.97 -40.20 24.84
C MET A 1 19.24 -40.21 23.50
N SER A 2 17.91 -40.29 23.50
CA SER A 2 17.12 -40.22 22.26
C SER A 2 17.20 -38.81 21.71
N ARG A 3 17.67 -38.66 20.47
CA ARG A 3 17.61 -37.39 19.74
C ARG A 3 16.12 -37.03 19.57
N ASN A 4 15.68 -35.95 20.21
CA ASN A 4 14.30 -35.51 20.11
C ASN A 4 14.08 -34.80 18.77
N TRP A 5 13.72 -35.58 17.75
CA TRP A 5 13.50 -35.10 16.40
C TRP A 5 12.39 -34.02 16.33
N ALA A 6 11.43 -34.04 17.26
CA ALA A 6 10.39 -33.01 17.36
C ALA A 6 10.96 -31.63 17.72
N ASP A 7 11.91 -31.56 18.66
CA ASP A 7 12.60 -30.31 19.01
C ASP A 7 13.47 -29.79 17.87
N ALA A 8 14.07 -30.69 17.08
CA ALA A 8 14.83 -30.31 15.90
C ALA A 8 13.91 -29.72 14.82
N THR A 9 12.77 -30.36 14.53
CA THR A 9 11.79 -29.87 13.55
C THR A 9 11.21 -28.51 13.95
N ASP A 10 10.85 -28.31 15.22
CA ASP A 10 10.33 -27.03 15.73
C ASP A 10 11.37 -25.90 15.57
N ARG A 11 12.66 -26.17 15.87
CA ARG A 11 13.75 -25.21 15.64
C ARG A 11 13.92 -24.86 14.17
N TYR A 12 13.87 -25.84 13.27
CA TYR A 12 13.97 -25.58 11.83
C TYR A 12 12.77 -24.80 11.28
N GLN A 13 11.55 -25.09 11.75
CA GLN A 13 10.35 -24.35 11.36
C GLN A 13 10.40 -22.90 11.84
N LYS A 14 10.78 -22.66 13.11
CA LYS A 14 10.95 -21.33 13.67
C LYS A 14 12.04 -20.52 12.97
N ALA A 15 13.19 -21.14 12.69
CA ALA A 15 14.26 -20.49 11.92
C ALA A 15 13.78 -20.10 10.52
N ARG A 16 13.11 -21.01 9.81
CA ARG A 16 12.58 -20.75 8.47
C ARG A 16 11.49 -19.68 8.44
N GLN A 17 10.64 -19.61 9.46
CA GLN A 17 9.65 -18.54 9.59
C GLN A 17 10.31 -17.20 9.88
N SER A 18 11.29 -17.16 10.80
CA SER A 18 12.09 -15.97 11.09
C SER A 18 12.81 -15.44 9.84
N ASP A 19 13.43 -16.32 9.06
CA ASP A 19 14.14 -15.92 7.84
C ASP A 19 13.18 -15.36 6.79
N LYS A 20 12.03 -16.02 6.57
CA LYS A 20 10.98 -15.49 5.69
C LYS A 20 10.45 -14.11 6.13
N HIS A 21 10.28 -13.89 7.44
CA HIS A 21 9.85 -12.59 7.96
C HIS A 21 10.90 -11.51 7.71
N LYS A 22 12.18 -11.82 7.95
CA LYS A 22 13.29 -10.87 7.69
C LYS A 22 13.41 -10.54 6.21
N ASP A 23 13.30 -11.54 5.33
CA ASP A 23 13.35 -11.35 3.88
C ASP A 23 12.20 -10.44 3.41
N SER A 24 10.99 -10.65 3.95
CA SER A 24 9.83 -9.81 3.66
C SER A 24 9.98 -8.37 4.15
N GLU A 25 10.48 -8.17 5.37
CA GLU A 25 10.76 -6.82 5.90
C GLU A 25 11.85 -6.08 5.11
N ALA A 26 12.90 -6.79 4.70
CA ALA A 26 13.96 -6.24 3.88
C ALA A 26 13.44 -5.83 2.50
N GLU A 27 12.59 -6.65 1.88
CA GLU A 27 11.96 -6.33 0.60
C GLU A 27 11.03 -5.12 0.72
N ILE A 28 10.18 -5.06 1.74
CA ILE A 28 9.29 -3.92 2.01
C ILE A 28 10.11 -2.63 2.14
N LYS A 29 11.17 -2.64 2.95
CA LYS A 29 12.02 -1.46 3.14
C LYS A 29 12.70 -1.04 1.84
N ARG A 30 13.23 -2.00 1.07
CA ARG A 30 13.86 -1.74 -0.23
C ARG A 30 12.88 -1.05 -1.19
N VAL A 31 11.68 -1.62 -1.36
CA VAL A 31 10.66 -1.07 -2.28
C VAL A 31 10.16 0.30 -1.80
N ALA A 32 10.03 0.50 -0.49
CA ALA A 32 9.67 1.79 0.08
C ALA A 32 10.71 2.87 -0.24
N THR A 33 12.00 2.57 -0.06
CA THR A 33 13.09 3.50 -0.42
C THR A 33 13.12 3.78 -1.92
N GLU A 34 12.92 2.75 -2.76
CA GLU A 34 12.81 2.95 -4.21
C GLU A 34 11.61 3.86 -4.58
N LEU A 35 10.50 3.78 -3.83
CA LEU A 35 9.33 4.62 -4.08
C LEU A 35 9.61 6.08 -3.72
N GLU A 36 10.28 6.32 -2.59
CA GLU A 36 10.74 7.68 -2.22
C GLU A 36 11.66 8.27 -3.30
N GLN A 37 12.67 7.52 -3.72
CA GLN A 37 13.60 7.95 -4.77
C GLN A 37 12.89 8.21 -6.11
N TRP A 38 11.93 7.35 -6.47
CA TRP A 38 11.15 7.53 -7.69
C TRP A 38 10.27 8.77 -7.62
N LEU A 39 9.61 9.05 -6.47
CA LEU A 39 8.76 10.24 -6.28
C LEU A 39 9.55 11.55 -6.38
N GLU A 40 10.83 11.53 -6.00
CA GLU A 40 11.75 12.67 -6.10
C GLU A 40 12.40 12.81 -7.49
N SER A 41 12.39 11.73 -8.28
CA SER A 41 12.97 11.70 -9.61
C SER A 41 12.23 12.61 -10.60
N ALA A 42 12.84 12.85 -11.77
CA ALA A 42 12.16 13.55 -12.86
C ALA A 42 10.87 12.83 -13.30
N GLU A 43 10.89 11.49 -13.35
CA GLU A 43 9.74 10.66 -13.73
C GLU A 43 8.59 10.85 -12.74
N GLY A 44 8.85 10.69 -11.43
CA GLY A 44 7.83 10.86 -10.40
C GLY A 44 7.25 12.27 -10.33
N ARG A 45 8.07 13.30 -10.59
CA ARG A 45 7.57 14.68 -10.70
C ARG A 45 6.64 14.87 -11.90
N GLN A 46 6.96 14.30 -13.06
CA GLN A 46 6.07 14.35 -14.23
C GLN A 46 4.78 13.58 -14.00
N ALA A 47 4.85 12.41 -13.34
CA ALA A 47 3.67 11.67 -12.94
C ALA A 47 2.74 12.52 -12.05
N LYS A 48 3.28 13.21 -11.04
CA LYS A 48 2.49 14.11 -10.18
C LYS A 48 1.86 15.28 -10.96
N LEU A 49 2.58 15.86 -11.92
CA LEU A 49 2.02 16.89 -12.80
C LEU A 49 0.89 16.35 -13.69
N LEU A 50 1.04 15.14 -14.22
CA LEU A 50 -0.01 14.48 -14.99
C LEU A 50 -1.25 14.20 -14.12
N LEU A 51 -1.06 13.75 -12.88
CA LEU A 51 -2.15 13.57 -11.92
C LEU A 51 -2.84 14.90 -11.61
N ALA A 52 -2.08 15.99 -11.46
CA ALA A 52 -2.63 17.33 -11.26
C ALA A 52 -3.45 17.81 -12.47
N ALA A 53 -2.93 17.63 -13.69
CA ALA A 53 -3.56 18.07 -14.92
C ALA A 53 -4.82 17.26 -15.25
N SER A 54 -4.79 15.96 -15.00
CA SER A 54 -5.93 15.06 -15.23
C SER A 54 -6.98 15.09 -14.12
N GLY A 55 -6.64 15.63 -12.94
CA GLY A 55 -7.51 15.58 -11.75
C GLY A 55 -7.72 14.16 -11.22
N ARG A 56 -6.83 13.21 -11.55
CA ARG A 56 -6.92 11.79 -11.18
C ARG A 56 -5.96 11.45 -10.03
N HIS A 57 -6.23 10.30 -9.41
CA HIS A 57 -5.41 9.70 -8.35
C HIS A 57 -5.15 8.23 -8.69
N ILE A 58 -4.08 7.66 -8.12
CA ILE A 58 -3.79 6.23 -8.24
C ILE A 58 -3.97 5.60 -6.87
N VAL A 59 -4.98 4.76 -6.72
CA VAL A 59 -5.16 3.93 -5.53
C VAL A 59 -4.09 2.83 -5.53
N LEU A 60 -3.31 2.77 -4.47
CA LEU A 60 -2.18 1.87 -4.28
C LEU A 60 -2.57 0.65 -3.44
N ALA A 61 -3.36 0.87 -2.38
CA ALA A 61 -3.90 -0.17 -1.53
C ALA A 61 -5.19 0.28 -0.86
N GLU A 62 -6.04 -0.67 -0.50
CA GLU A 62 -7.26 -0.51 0.28
C GLU A 62 -7.23 -1.51 1.46
N GLU A 63 -7.58 -1.07 2.65
CA GLU A 63 -7.69 -1.94 3.82
C GLU A 63 -9.11 -1.83 4.36
N GLU A 64 -9.83 -2.95 4.37
CA GLU A 64 -11.11 -3.04 5.07
C GLU A 64 -10.85 -3.11 6.58
N GLY A 65 -11.04 -1.99 7.26
CA GLY A 65 -11.06 -1.94 8.71
C GLY A 65 -12.32 -2.64 9.22
N GLY A 66 -12.14 -3.73 9.99
CA GLY A 66 -13.27 -4.32 10.72
C GLY A 66 -14.05 -3.24 11.47
N GLY A 67 -15.38 -3.26 11.42
CA GLY A 67 -16.24 -2.25 12.06
C GLY A 67 -16.72 -1.11 11.16
N GLY A 68 -16.77 -1.30 9.84
CA GLY A 68 -17.48 -0.39 8.92
C GLY A 68 -16.67 0.85 8.51
N HIS A 69 -15.34 0.74 8.56
CA HIS A 69 -14.43 1.77 8.06
C HIS A 69 -13.45 1.12 7.07
N GLY A 70 -12.95 1.88 6.12
CA GLY A 70 -11.87 1.43 5.26
C GLY A 70 -10.84 2.53 5.07
N THR A 71 -9.64 2.09 4.75
CA THR A 71 -8.47 2.92 4.61
C THR A 71 -7.94 2.78 3.21
N VAL A 72 -7.85 3.88 2.46
CA VAL A 72 -7.34 3.90 1.09
C VAL A 72 -6.02 4.64 1.07
N TYR A 73 -4.98 3.99 0.54
CA TYR A 73 -3.67 4.56 0.28
C TYR A 73 -3.59 4.93 -1.20
N PHE A 74 -3.25 6.17 -1.51
CA PHE A 74 -3.23 6.65 -2.89
C PHE A 74 -2.10 7.66 -3.15
N LEU A 75 -1.72 7.75 -4.42
CA LEU A 75 -0.82 8.78 -4.94
C LEU A 75 -1.65 9.84 -5.66
N ASP A 76 -1.45 11.11 -5.27
CA ASP A 76 -2.00 12.27 -5.96
C ASP A 76 -0.90 13.27 -6.37
N LYS A 77 -1.34 14.46 -6.81
CA LYS A 77 -0.45 15.55 -7.23
C LYS A 77 0.51 16.04 -6.12
N ASP A 78 0.11 15.91 -4.86
CA ASP A 78 0.88 16.41 -3.72
C ASP A 78 1.77 15.30 -3.12
N GLY A 79 1.42 14.03 -3.33
CA GLY A 79 2.23 12.89 -2.90
C GLY A 79 1.41 11.70 -2.43
N LEU A 80 1.99 10.94 -1.51
CA LEU A 80 1.36 9.76 -0.94
C LEU A 80 0.44 10.17 0.21
N LYS A 81 -0.81 9.75 0.12
CA LYS A 81 -1.84 10.05 1.11
C LYS A 81 -2.59 8.79 1.52
N ARG A 82 -3.20 8.88 2.70
CA ARG A 82 -4.15 7.90 3.20
C ARG A 82 -5.46 8.60 3.50
N SER A 83 -6.57 8.06 3.01
CA SER A 83 -7.91 8.43 3.45
C SER A 83 -8.44 7.33 4.36
N THR A 84 -9.02 7.70 5.50
CA THR A 84 -9.81 6.78 6.32
C THR A 84 -11.26 7.24 6.30
N GLU A 85 -12.16 6.36 5.88
CA GLU A 85 -13.56 6.69 5.66
C GLU A 85 -14.46 5.61 6.23
N ALA A 86 -15.68 6.00 6.60
CA ALA A 86 -16.71 5.02 6.89
C ALA A 86 -17.07 4.30 5.57
N MET A 87 -17.04 2.97 5.57
CA MET A 87 -17.23 2.15 4.38
C MET A 87 -18.27 1.04 4.60
N GLY A 88 -18.80 0.55 3.48
CA GLY A 88 -19.70 -0.59 3.46
C GLY A 88 -21.07 -0.32 4.08
N LEU A 89 -21.78 -1.40 4.37
CA LEU A 89 -23.19 -1.39 4.76
C LEU A 89 -23.46 -0.66 6.10
N TRP A 90 -22.45 -0.55 6.96
CA TRP A 90 -22.58 0.17 8.24
C TRP A 90 -23.01 1.63 8.03
N THR A 91 -22.47 2.30 7.00
CA THR A 91 -22.82 3.69 6.66
C THR A 91 -24.30 3.87 6.34
N ALA A 92 -24.95 2.85 5.77
CA ALA A 92 -26.38 2.89 5.43
C ALA A 92 -27.29 2.86 6.67
N TYR A 93 -26.80 2.33 7.79
CA TYR A 93 -27.56 2.19 9.05
C TYR A 93 -27.05 3.10 10.18
N ALA A 94 -25.90 3.75 10.00
CA ALA A 94 -25.37 4.70 10.95
C ALA A 94 -26.21 5.99 10.97
N ARG A 95 -26.38 6.58 12.15
CA ARG A 95 -26.98 7.92 12.25
C ARG A 95 -26.05 8.93 11.60
N LYS A 96 -26.60 9.96 10.93
CA LYS A 96 -25.82 10.94 10.17
C LYS A 96 -24.76 11.67 11.00
N ASP A 97 -25.01 11.89 12.29
CA ASP A 97 -24.07 12.48 13.26
C ASP A 97 -22.96 11.52 13.72
N LYS A 98 -23.03 10.25 13.33
CA LYS A 98 -22.05 9.19 13.65
C LYS A 98 -21.17 8.81 12.46
N ILE A 99 -21.44 9.35 11.28
CA ILE A 99 -20.58 9.16 10.10
C ILE A 99 -19.50 10.23 10.15
N SER A 100 -18.30 9.83 10.55
CA SER A 100 -17.14 10.72 10.50
C SER A 100 -16.82 11.09 9.05
N SER A 101 -16.51 12.36 8.80
CA SER A 101 -16.01 12.80 7.50
C SER A 101 -14.69 12.10 7.18
N PRO A 102 -14.39 11.85 5.89
CA PRO A 102 -13.09 11.39 5.45
C PRO A 102 -11.95 12.22 6.04
N SER A 103 -10.96 11.54 6.60
CA SER A 103 -9.71 12.16 7.02
C SER A 103 -8.62 11.80 6.04
N VAL A 104 -8.04 12.80 5.37
CA VAL A 104 -6.92 12.63 4.45
C VAL A 104 -5.63 13.13 5.10
N GLU A 105 -4.64 12.24 5.18
CA GLU A 105 -3.35 12.52 5.81
C GLU A 105 -2.21 12.16 4.86
N GLN A 106 -1.09 12.88 4.97
CA GLN A 106 0.17 12.50 4.31
C GLN A 106 0.73 11.25 4.97
N VAL A 107 1.27 10.33 4.18
CA VAL A 107 1.87 9.08 4.66
C VAL A 107 3.23 8.83 4.05
N THR A 108 4.00 7.98 4.70
CA THR A 108 5.32 7.57 4.23
C THR A 108 5.22 6.48 3.17
N SER A 109 6.26 6.36 2.32
CA SER A 109 6.36 5.25 1.38
C SER A 109 6.38 3.89 2.09
N LEU A 110 6.96 3.84 3.30
CA LEU A 110 6.98 2.61 4.09
C LEU A 110 5.57 2.15 4.47
N GLU A 111 4.72 3.06 4.98
CA GLU A 111 3.33 2.74 5.32
C GLU A 111 2.53 2.27 4.11
N VAL A 112 2.72 2.91 2.95
CA VAL A 112 2.07 2.54 1.70
C VAL A 112 2.50 1.14 1.25
N ILE A 113 3.81 0.86 1.21
CA ILE A 113 4.30 -0.46 0.77
C ILE A 113 3.91 -1.57 1.76
N GLN A 114 3.81 -1.27 3.06
CA GLN A 114 3.25 -2.19 4.04
C GLN A 114 1.77 -2.48 3.81
N ALA A 115 0.98 -1.50 3.36
CA ALA A 115 -0.41 -1.73 2.97
C ALA A 115 -0.51 -2.57 1.69
N VAL A 116 0.27 -2.22 0.66
CA VAL A 116 0.34 -2.97 -0.61
C VAL A 116 0.73 -4.44 -0.38
N SER A 117 1.70 -4.70 0.50
CA SER A 117 2.16 -6.07 0.78
C SER A 117 1.11 -6.92 1.49
N ARG A 118 0.17 -6.31 2.23
CA ARG A 118 -0.92 -6.98 2.94
C ARG A 118 -2.11 -7.28 2.03
N GLU A 119 -2.44 -6.35 1.13
CA GLU A 119 -3.64 -6.46 0.30
C GLU A 119 -3.46 -7.33 -0.96
N GLY A 120 -2.20 -7.55 -1.40
CA GLY A 120 -1.90 -8.45 -2.51
C GLY A 120 -2.27 -7.92 -3.91
N ASN A 121 -2.75 -6.68 -4.02
CA ASN A 121 -3.11 -6.04 -5.29
C ASN A 121 -1.93 -5.89 -6.27
N ALA A 122 -0.71 -5.81 -5.75
CA ALA A 122 0.51 -5.93 -6.52
C ALA A 122 1.54 -6.77 -5.75
N ILE A 123 2.14 -7.77 -6.41
CA ILE A 123 3.34 -8.41 -5.87
C ILE A 123 4.42 -7.33 -5.79
N LEU A 124 5.07 -7.16 -4.63
CA LEU A 124 6.09 -6.12 -4.41
C LEU A 124 7.16 -6.08 -5.53
N ALA A 125 7.57 -7.25 -6.01
CA ALA A 125 8.49 -7.40 -7.13
C ALA A 125 8.03 -6.72 -8.45
N GLN A 126 6.72 -6.54 -8.66
CA GLN A 126 6.14 -5.91 -9.85
C GLN A 126 5.55 -4.51 -9.59
N PHE A 127 5.71 -3.98 -8.37
CA PHE A 127 5.07 -2.75 -7.94
C PHE A 127 5.30 -1.58 -8.91
N PHE A 128 6.55 -1.29 -9.30
CA PHE A 128 6.86 -0.19 -10.21
C PHE A 128 6.36 -0.41 -11.64
N LEU A 129 6.37 -1.65 -12.12
CA LEU A 129 5.82 -1.96 -13.44
C LEU A 129 4.31 -1.69 -13.45
N TRP A 130 3.61 -2.11 -12.40
CA TRP A 130 2.20 -1.84 -12.23
C TRP A 130 1.92 -0.33 -12.09
N LEU A 131 2.70 0.39 -11.28
CA LEU A 131 2.54 1.83 -11.07
C LEU A 131 2.71 2.60 -12.38
N ARG A 132 3.75 2.29 -13.16
CA ARG A 132 3.97 2.88 -14.49
C ARG A 132 2.80 2.63 -15.42
N ARG A 133 2.28 1.40 -15.49
CA ARG A 133 1.09 1.09 -16.30
C ARG A 133 -0.13 1.92 -15.90
N LYS A 134 -0.32 2.21 -14.61
CA LYS A 134 -1.40 3.09 -14.14
C LYS A 134 -1.22 4.53 -14.62
N ILE A 135 0.01 5.03 -14.59
CA ILE A 135 0.37 6.37 -15.07
C ILE A 135 0.20 6.46 -16.60
N ASP A 136 0.69 5.46 -17.34
CA ASP A 136 0.56 5.37 -18.80
C ASP A 136 -0.92 5.36 -19.20
N ALA A 137 -1.75 4.57 -18.52
CA ALA A 137 -3.19 4.55 -18.76
C ALA A 137 -3.90 5.89 -18.46
N ILE A 138 -3.31 6.74 -17.62
CA ILE A 138 -3.79 8.11 -17.41
C ILE A 138 -3.34 9.02 -18.55
N ALA A 139 -2.09 8.87 -19.01
CA ALA A 139 -1.54 9.64 -20.13
C ALA A 139 -2.28 9.33 -21.44
N ASP A 140 -2.54 8.07 -21.73
CA ASP A 140 -3.23 7.61 -22.94
C ASP A 140 -4.70 8.04 -22.98
N ALA A 141 -5.29 8.33 -21.82
CA ALA A 141 -6.65 8.83 -21.70
C ALA A 141 -6.75 10.36 -21.75
N ALA A 142 -5.62 11.07 -21.90
CA ALA A 142 -5.60 12.51 -22.02
C ALA A 142 -6.21 12.96 -23.37
N PRO A 143 -7.03 14.04 -23.38
CA PRO A 143 -7.67 14.57 -24.59
C PRO A 143 -6.70 15.27 -25.54
#